data_AF-A0A1G0P4L4-F1
#
_entry.id   AF-A0A1G0P4L4-F1
#
_cell.length_a   1.000
_cell.length_b   1.000
_cell.length_c   1.000
_cell.angle_alpha   90.00
_cell.angle_beta   90.00
_cell.angle_gamma   90.00
#
_symmetry.space_group_name_H-M   'P 1'
#
loop_
_entity.id
_entity.type
_entity.pdbx_description
1 polymer ?
#
loop_
_entity_poly.entity_id
_entity_poly.type
_entity_poly.pdbx_seq_one_letter_code
_entity_poly.pdbx_strand_id
1 'polypeptide(L)' 'MIPAGHRIRVSVASAGFPKYDRNLNTGGDNERDTVYVEAHQRIFHDPAHPSRVTLPVIPR' A
#
# COMPACT_ATOMS: atom_id res chain seq x y z
N MET A 1 22.76 3.68 -2.10
CA MET A 1 23.04 4.05 -3.50
C MET A 1 22.22 3.14 -4.40
N ILE A 2 21.60 3.63 -5.47
CA ILE A 2 20.97 2.80 -6.49
C ILE A 2 22.00 2.66 -7.61
N PRO A 3 22.55 1.46 -7.86
CA PRO A 3 23.59 1.29 -8.88
C PRO A 3 23.08 1.59 -10.29
N ALA A 4 24.00 1.88 -11.20
CA ALA A 4 23.69 2.01 -12.62
C ALA A 4 23.01 0.73 -13.14
N GLY A 5 21.97 0.89 -13.96
CA GLY A 5 21.17 -0.22 -14.48
C GLY A 5 20.05 -0.72 -13.56
N HIS A 6 20.00 -0.30 -12.29
CA HIS A 6 18.92 -0.67 -11.37
C HIS A 6 17.71 0.28 -11.47
N ARG A 7 16.56 -0.16 -10.95
CA ARG A 7 15.33 0.63 -10.89
C ARG A 7 14.71 0.54 -9.50
N ILE A 8 14.04 1.62 -9.09
CA ILE A 8 13.13 1.60 -7.95
C ILE A 8 11.76 1.15 -8.46
N ARG A 9 11.17 0.16 -7.80
CA ARG A 9 9.78 -0.23 -8.03
C ARG A 9 8.99 0.00 -6.75
N VAL A 10 7.82 0.59 -6.89
CA VAL A 10 6.83 0.69 -5.81
C VAL A 10 5.70 -0.30 -6.11
N SER A 11 5.37 -1.13 -5.14
CA SER A 11 4.19 -2.01 -5.18
C SER A 11 3.20 -1.53 -4.14
N VAL A 12 1.95 -1.33 -4.55
CA VAL A 12 0.85 -0.94 -3.65
C VAL A 12 -0.15 -2.09 -3.61
N ALA A 13 -0.54 -2.49 -2.40
CA ALA A 13 -1.51 -3.54 -2.15
C ALA A 13 -2.31 -3.21 -0.89
N SER A 14 -3.52 -3.76 -0.78
CA SER A 14 -4.37 -3.63 0.41
C SER A 14 -4.15 -4.73 1.45
N ALA A 15 -3.09 -5.53 1.31
CA ALA A 15 -2.76 -6.62 2.23
C ALA A 15 -1.25 -6.92 2.23
N GLY A 16 -0.78 -7.49 3.34
CA GLY A 16 0.58 -7.96 3.54
C GLY A 16 0.64 -9.25 4.35
N PHE A 17 -0.32 -10.15 4.16
CA PHE A 17 -0.41 -11.42 4.89
C PHE A 17 0.78 -12.35 4.54
N PRO A 18 1.37 -13.09 5.49
CA PRO A 18 1.01 -13.19 6.91
C PRO A 18 1.70 -12.18 7.83
N LYS A 19 2.43 -11.18 7.29
CA LYS A 19 3.11 -10.17 8.12
C LYS A 19 2.13 -9.30 8.91
N TYR A 20 0.98 -9.00 8.31
CA TYR A 20 -0.14 -8.31 8.96
C TYR A 20 -1.41 -9.14 8.79
N ASP A 21 -2.27 -9.13 9.81
CA ASP A 21 -3.59 -9.75 9.72
C ASP A 21 -4.44 -9.10 8.64
N ARG A 22 -5.32 -9.89 8.02
CA ARG A 22 -6.22 -9.41 6.97
C ARG A 22 -7.19 -8.37 7.54
N ASN A 23 -7.50 -7.32 6.79
CA ASN A 23 -8.63 -6.44 7.11
C ASN A 23 -9.93 -7.06 6.59
N LEU A 24 -10.95 -7.20 7.45
CA LEU A 24 -12.27 -7.74 7.11
C LEU A 24 -13.12 -6.74 6.28
N ASN A 25 -12.68 -5.48 6.21
CA ASN A 25 -13.27 -4.36 5.47
C ASN A 25 -14.71 -4.00 5.89
N THR A 26 -15.15 -4.42 7.08
CA THR A 26 -16.47 -4.12 7.63
C THR A 26 -16.47 -2.89 8.54
N GLY A 27 -15.30 -2.45 9.00
CA GLY A 27 -15.14 -1.44 10.05
C GLY A 27 -15.37 -1.98 11.47
N GLY A 28 -15.61 -3.29 11.63
CA GLY A 28 -15.82 -3.97 12.91
C GLY A 28 -14.53 -4.42 13.62
N ASP A 29 -14.66 -5.38 14.53
CA ASP A 29 -13.53 -5.94 15.28
C ASP A 29 -12.80 -6.97 14.42
N ASN A 30 -11.65 -6.56 13.90
CA ASN A 30 -10.89 -7.33 12.93
C ASN A 30 -10.29 -8.64 13.49
N GLU A 31 -10.16 -8.75 14.83
CA GLU A 31 -9.61 -9.92 15.51
C GLU A 31 -10.71 -10.93 15.92
N ARG A 32 -11.91 -10.44 16.23
CA ARG A 32 -13.00 -11.26 16.79
C ARG A 32 -14.10 -11.60 15.79
N ASP A 33 -14.35 -10.72 14.82
CA ASP A 33 -15.43 -10.93 13.86
C ASP A 33 -15.02 -11.95 12.79
N THR A 34 -16.02 -12.65 12.26
CA THR A 34 -15.83 -13.67 11.23
C THR A 34 -16.38 -13.26 9.87
N VAL A 35 -17.24 -12.24 9.85
CA VAL A 35 -17.84 -11.68 8.63
C VAL A 35 -16.84 -10.74 7.97
N TYR A 36 -16.67 -10.90 6.65
CA TYR A 36 -15.85 -10.02 5.83
C TYR A 36 -16.62 -9.61 4.58
N VAL A 37 -16.21 -8.48 4.00
CA VAL A 37 -16.73 -7.99 2.73
C VAL A 37 -15.58 -7.71 1.77
N GLU A 38 -15.82 -7.95 0.48
CA GLU A 38 -14.88 -7.54 -0.57
C GLU A 38 -14.85 -6.01 -0.65
N ALA A 39 -13.64 -5.45 -0.75
CA ALA A 39 -13.46 -4.03 -0.91
C ALA A 39 -12.83 -3.71 -2.27
N HIS A 40 -13.53 -2.91 -3.07
CA HIS A 40 -13.03 -2.43 -4.36
C HIS A 40 -12.16 -1.19 -4.15
N GLN A 41 -10.86 -1.41 -4.07
CA GLN A 41 -9.88 -0.35 -3.85
C GLN A 41 -9.53 0.36 -5.16
N ARG A 42 -9.30 1.67 -5.09
CA ARG A 42 -8.83 2.47 -6.23
C ARG A 42 -7.65 3.34 -5.80
N ILE A 43 -6.58 3.29 -6.59
CA ILE A 43 -5.45 4.20 -6.41
C ILE A 43 -5.63 5.38 -7.36
N PHE A 44 -5.86 6.56 -6.81
CA PHE A 44 -5.83 7.80 -7.57
C PHE A 44 -4.39 8.30 -7.67
N HIS A 45 -3.92 8.50 -8.90
CA HIS A 45 -2.57 9.00 -9.19
C HIS A 45 -2.62 9.82 -10.48
N ASP A 46 -3.25 10.98 -10.37
CA ASP A 46 -3.46 11.92 -11.47
C ASP A 46 -3.08 13.35 -10.99
N PRO A 47 -3.10 14.38 -11.86
CA PRO A 47 -2.72 15.73 -11.47
C PRO A 47 -3.58 16.34 -10.34
N ALA A 48 -4.85 15.95 -10.21
CA ALA A 48 -5.73 16.39 -9.13
C ALA A 48 -5.49 15.58 -7.83
N HIS A 49 -5.01 14.34 -7.95
CA HIS A 49 -4.69 13.43 -6.84
C HIS A 49 -3.22 12.95 -6.92
N PRO A 50 -2.24 13.80 -6.59
CA PRO A 50 -0.82 13.53 -6.84
C PRO A 50 -0.19 12.63 -5.75
N SER A 51 -0.73 11.42 -5.59
CA SER A 51 -0.16 10.35 -4.76
C SER A 51 1.32 10.14 -5.11
N ARG A 52 2.21 10.05 -4.12
CA ARG A 52 3.65 9.89 -4.38
C ARG A 52 4.36 9.19 -3.23
N VAL A 53 5.49 8.57 -3.53
CA VAL A 53 6.46 8.11 -2.52
C VAL A 53 7.57 9.16 -2.43
N THR A 54 7.75 9.72 -1.24
CA THR A 54 8.87 10.61 -0.96
C THR A 54 10.09 9.79 -0.59
N LEU A 55 11.16 9.91 -1.37
CA LEU A 55 12.43 9.25 -1.09
C LEU A 55 13.40 10.24 -0.42
N PRO A 56 14.07 9.85 0.68
CA PRO A 56 15.10 10.69 1.30
C PRO A 56 16.40 10.61 0.47
N VAL A 57 16.45 11.38 -0.62
CA VAL A 57 17.65 11.46 -1.47
C VAL A 57 18.73 12.24 -0.73
N ILE A 58 19.87 11.60 -0.47
CA ILE A 58 21.05 12.26 0.09
C ILE A 58 21.86 12.85 -1.08
N PRO A 59 22.02 14.18 -1.14
CA PRO A 59 22.88 14.82 -2.15
C PRO A 59 24.33 14.35 -2.00
N ARG A 60 25.09 14.45 -3.08
CA ARG A 60 26.54 14.28 -3.03
C ARG A 60 27.22 15.59 -2.67
#